data_AF-A0A420MEI9-F1
#
_entry.id   AF-A0A420MEI9-F1
#
_cell.length_a   1.000
_cell.length_b   1.000
_cell.length_c   1.000
_cell.angle_alpha   90.00
_cell.angle_beta   90.00
_cell.angle_gamma   90.00
#
_symmetry.space_group_name_H-M   'P 1'
#
loop_
_entity.id
_entity.type
_entity.pdbx_description
1 polymer ?
#
loop_
_entity_poly.entity_id
_entity_poly.type
_entity_poly.pdbx_seq_one_letter_code
_entity_poly.pdbx_strand_id
1 'polypeptide(L)'
;MSLADVRARRMRCYGHILNLVARAFLYGEDFESFEAESQVFDLLGRRVDDLRHWRKKGPVGKLHNVVKFIRSSPQRCELFKRISRENDEAQEYLLASESTAELEVVMNNDTRWNSTYLMISRALVKQGDIRAFLVHPEVEKWLPEADMLKGDDWRLLAEIKLILEPFYLQTMR
;
A
#
# COMPACT_ATOMS: atom_id res chain seq x y z
N MET A 1 28.39 9.49 35.45
CA MET A 1 28.02 9.61 34.03
C MET A 1 26.64 10.24 33.99
N SER A 2 26.52 11.45 33.44
CA SER A 2 25.26 12.21 33.49
C SER A 2 24.24 11.65 32.49
N LEU A 3 22.95 11.89 32.72
CA LEU A 3 21.88 11.55 31.75
C LEU A 3 22.12 12.22 30.38
N ALA A 4 22.77 13.38 30.35
CA ALA A 4 23.17 14.06 29.13
C ALA A 4 24.24 13.27 28.36
N ASP A 5 25.23 12.69 29.06
CA ASP A 5 26.28 11.85 28.47
C ASP A 5 25.73 10.56 27.86
N VAL A 6 24.71 9.97 28.49
CA VAL A 6 24.02 8.76 27.99
C VAL A 6 23.25 9.06 26.69
N ARG A 7 22.61 10.24 26.61
CA ARG A 7 21.89 10.68 25.40
C ARG A 7 22.85 11.03 24.27
N ALA A 8 23.95 11.73 24.56
CA ALA A 8 24.97 12.12 23.60
C ALA A 8 25.72 10.92 22.98
N ARG A 9 25.81 9.80 23.71
CA ARG A 9 26.46 8.56 23.24
C ARG A 9 25.53 7.58 22.53
N ARG A 10 24.21 7.83 22.52
CA ARG A 10 23.24 7.03 21.75
C ARG A 10 23.22 7.50 20.30
N MET A 11 24.11 6.93 19.48
CA MET A 11 23.99 7.04 18.03
C MET A 11 22.73 6.30 17.58
N ARG A 12 21.89 6.95 16.77
CA ARG A 12 20.81 6.25 16.07
C ARG A 12 21.44 5.25 15.10
N CYS A 13 20.97 4.00 15.08
CA CYS A 13 21.48 3.04 14.10
C CYS A 13 21.07 3.48 12.68
N TYR A 14 21.91 3.21 11.70
CA TYR A 14 21.70 3.60 10.31
C TYR A 14 20.32 3.18 9.78
N GLY A 15 19.92 1.93 10.06
CA GLY A 15 18.58 1.43 9.70
C GLY A 15 17.43 2.20 10.36
N HIS A 16 17.60 2.66 11.60
CA HIS A 16 16.59 3.49 12.27
C HIS A 16 16.48 4.88 11.60
N ILE A 17 17.59 5.47 11.16
CA ILE A 17 17.56 6.74 10.41
C ILE A 17 16.82 6.55 9.08
N LEU A 18 17.15 5.51 8.30
CA LEU A 18 16.45 5.21 7.06
C LEU A 18 14.95 4.99 7.27
N ASN A 19 14.58 4.29 8.36
CA ASN A 19 13.18 4.09 8.73
C ASN A 19 12.45 5.40 9.05
N LEU A 20 13.09 6.34 9.75
CA LEU A 20 12.52 7.65 10.02
C LEU A 20 12.33 8.46 8.73
N VAL A 21 13.33 8.48 7.85
CA VAL A 21 13.24 9.21 6.57
C VAL A 21 12.14 8.64 5.69
N ALA A 22 12.08 7.32 5.52
CA ALA A 22 11.07 6.67 4.68
C ALA A 22 9.64 6.88 5.24
N ARG A 23 9.45 6.80 6.57
CA ARG A 23 8.15 7.12 7.20
C ARG A 23 7.75 8.57 6.97
N ALA A 24 8.66 9.52 7.20
CA ALA A 24 8.40 10.94 6.99
C ALA A 24 8.07 11.26 5.53
N PHE A 25 8.77 10.61 4.58
CA PHE A 25 8.49 10.74 3.16
C PHE A 25 7.09 10.23 2.78
N LEU A 26 6.72 9.03 3.24
CA LEU A 26 5.43 8.42 2.90
C LEU A 26 4.24 9.13 3.56
N TYR A 27 4.41 9.60 4.80
CA TYR A 27 3.28 9.93 5.66
C TYR A 27 3.36 11.31 6.31
N GLY A 28 4.48 12.01 6.21
CA GLY A 28 4.74 13.24 6.95
C GLY A 28 5.13 12.99 8.41
N GLU A 29 5.27 14.08 9.17
CA GLU A 29 5.78 14.05 10.55
C GLU A 29 4.76 13.48 11.56
N ASP A 30 3.46 13.68 11.32
CA ASP A 30 2.39 13.33 12.26
C ASP A 30 1.72 11.98 11.94
N PHE A 31 2.51 10.99 11.53
CA PHE A 31 1.97 9.69 11.14
C PHE A 31 1.41 8.90 12.32
N GLU A 32 1.96 9.05 13.53
CA GLU A 32 1.52 8.29 14.70
C GLU A 32 0.11 8.71 15.13
N SER A 33 -0.18 10.02 15.14
CA SER A 33 -1.53 10.53 15.38
C SER A 33 -2.49 10.10 14.28
N PHE A 34 -2.04 10.16 13.02
CA PHE A 34 -2.81 9.69 11.87
C PHE A 34 -3.21 8.21 12.00
N GLU A 35 -2.28 7.34 12.37
CA GLU A 35 -2.52 5.90 12.55
C GLU A 35 -3.49 5.65 13.72
N ALA A 36 -3.30 6.34 14.85
CA ALA A 36 -4.19 6.23 16.00
C ALA A 36 -5.63 6.63 15.65
N GLU A 37 -5.83 7.70 14.88
CA GLU A 37 -7.14 8.11 14.39
C GLU A 37 -7.78 7.05 13.47
N SER A 38 -7.01 6.45 12.56
CA SER A 38 -7.49 5.37 11.69
C SER A 38 -7.95 4.14 12.50
N GLN A 39 -7.17 3.72 13.49
CA GLN A 39 -7.54 2.63 14.39
C GLN A 39 -8.84 2.93 15.15
N VAL A 40 -9.04 4.17 15.60
CA VAL A 40 -10.29 4.59 16.23
C VAL A 40 -11.46 4.53 15.25
N PHE A 41 -11.29 4.99 14.00
CA PHE A 41 -12.36 4.87 13.00
C PHE A 41 -12.73 3.41 12.72
N ASP A 42 -11.75 2.52 12.62
CA ASP A 42 -11.98 1.09 12.43
C ASP A 42 -12.72 0.45 13.61
N LEU A 43 -12.28 0.70 14.85
CA LEU A 43 -12.93 0.19 16.06
C LEU A 43 -14.38 0.66 16.21
N LEU A 44 -14.67 1.88 15.79
CA LEU A 44 -16.01 2.47 15.83
C LEU A 44 -16.86 2.12 14.58
N GLY A 45 -16.33 1.32 13.64
CA GLY A 45 -17.02 0.95 12.41
C GLY A 45 -17.25 2.15 11.46
N ARG A 46 -16.51 3.25 11.63
CA ARG A 46 -16.63 4.49 10.84
C ARG A 46 -15.88 4.39 9.51
N ARG A 47 -16.21 3.37 8.72
CA ARG A 47 -15.53 3.04 7.46
C ARG A 47 -15.40 4.23 6.51
N VAL A 48 -16.43 5.06 6.36
CA VAL A 48 -16.40 6.21 5.44
C VAL A 48 -15.40 7.28 5.90
N ASP A 49 -15.25 7.46 7.21
CA ASP A 49 -14.29 8.40 7.78
C ASP A 49 -12.87 7.87 7.67
N ASP A 50 -12.66 6.56 7.89
CA ASP A 50 -11.38 5.90 7.67
C ASP A 50 -10.92 6.03 6.20
N LEU A 51 -11.81 5.76 5.24
CA LEU A 51 -11.53 5.95 3.81
C LEU A 51 -11.14 7.41 3.50
N ARG A 52 -11.89 8.39 4.04
CA ARG A 52 -11.59 9.82 3.90
C ARG A 52 -10.22 10.18 4.50
N HIS A 53 -9.90 9.59 5.63
CA HIS A 53 -8.65 9.81 6.34
C HIS A 53 -7.46 9.31 5.53
N TRP A 54 -7.51 8.08 5.04
CA TRP A 54 -6.49 7.50 4.17
C TRP A 54 -6.31 8.27 2.85
N ARG A 55 -7.38 8.78 2.25
CA ARG A 55 -7.26 9.62 1.04
C ARG A 55 -6.39 10.87 1.23
N LYS A 56 -6.22 11.39 2.45
CA LYS A 56 -5.31 12.51 2.73
C LYS A 56 -3.84 12.17 2.46
N LYS A 57 -3.47 10.88 2.42
CA LYS A 57 -2.12 10.39 2.06
C LYS A 57 -1.93 10.20 0.56
N GLY A 58 -2.83 10.75 -0.26
CA GLY A 58 -2.73 10.72 -1.71
C GLY A 58 -2.85 9.31 -2.29
N PRO A 59 -2.13 8.99 -3.38
CA PRO A 59 -2.22 7.69 -4.07
C PRO A 59 -1.90 6.49 -3.18
N VAL A 60 -0.96 6.63 -2.24
CA VAL A 60 -0.62 5.55 -1.29
C VAL A 60 -1.82 5.20 -0.41
N GLY A 61 -2.54 6.21 0.08
CA GLY A 61 -3.73 6.00 0.89
C GLY A 61 -4.93 5.46 0.11
N LYS A 62 -5.12 5.90 -1.15
CA LYS A 62 -6.11 5.27 -2.04
C LYS A 62 -5.78 3.79 -2.27
N LEU A 63 -4.51 3.47 -2.53
CA LEU A 63 -4.08 2.09 -2.70
C LEU A 63 -4.31 1.26 -1.44
N HIS A 64 -4.00 1.80 -0.25
CA HIS A 64 -4.34 1.18 1.03
C HIS A 64 -5.83 0.82 1.10
N ASN A 65 -6.72 1.77 0.78
CA ASN A 65 -8.16 1.55 0.80
C ASN A 65 -8.59 0.43 -0.16
N VAL A 66 -8.06 0.41 -1.38
CA VAL A 66 -8.34 -0.64 -2.38
C VAL A 66 -7.87 -2.01 -1.90
N VAL A 67 -6.63 -2.12 -1.40
CA VAL A 67 -6.08 -3.39 -0.92
C VAL A 67 -6.83 -3.88 0.32
N LYS A 68 -7.11 -2.98 1.29
CA LYS A 68 -7.93 -3.28 2.47
C LYS A 68 -9.32 -3.77 2.05
N PHE A 69 -9.92 -3.16 1.03
CA PHE A 69 -11.20 -3.59 0.47
C PHE A 69 -11.12 -4.99 -0.16
N ILE A 70 -10.13 -5.28 -1.02
CA ILE A 70 -9.98 -6.60 -1.63
C ILE A 70 -9.84 -7.68 -0.55
N ARG A 71 -9.01 -7.42 0.47
CA ARG A 71 -8.66 -8.40 1.51
C ARG A 71 -9.66 -8.53 2.65
N SER A 72 -10.64 -7.63 2.73
CA SER A 72 -11.62 -7.58 3.82
C SER A 72 -12.52 -8.83 3.90
N SER A 73 -12.74 -9.56 2.80
CA SER A 73 -13.58 -10.77 2.83
C SER A 73 -13.13 -11.83 1.84
N PRO A 74 -13.31 -13.13 2.16
CA PRO A 74 -12.92 -14.23 1.29
C PRO A 74 -13.54 -14.14 -0.11
N GLN A 75 -14.80 -13.70 -0.21
CA GLN A 75 -15.50 -13.55 -1.49
C GLN A 75 -14.78 -12.55 -2.42
N ARG A 76 -14.28 -11.44 -1.87
CA ARG A 76 -13.54 -10.42 -2.64
C ARG A 76 -12.14 -10.90 -3.03
N CYS A 77 -11.47 -11.63 -2.15
CA CYS A 77 -10.20 -12.27 -2.46
C CYS A 77 -10.34 -13.25 -3.63
N GLU A 78 -11.35 -14.12 -3.59
CA GLU A 78 -11.59 -15.11 -4.63
C GLU A 78 -12.05 -14.47 -5.95
N LEU A 79 -12.87 -13.42 -5.90
CA LEU A 79 -13.22 -12.64 -7.09
C LEU A 79 -11.97 -12.02 -7.73
N PHE A 80 -11.09 -11.41 -6.93
CA PHE A 80 -9.85 -10.83 -7.43
C PHE A 80 -8.92 -11.88 -8.05
N LYS A 81 -8.81 -13.08 -7.47
CA LYS A 81 -8.06 -14.20 -8.04
C LYS A 81 -8.63 -14.65 -9.37
N ARG A 82 -9.96 -14.76 -9.49
CA ARG A 82 -10.63 -15.14 -10.75
C ARG A 82 -10.30 -14.13 -11.85
N ILE A 83 -10.49 -12.84 -11.57
CA ILE A 83 -10.18 -11.76 -12.53
C ILE A 83 -8.69 -11.78 -12.90
N SER A 84 -7.80 -12.06 -11.95
CA SER A 84 -6.36 -12.17 -12.24
C SER A 84 -6.03 -13.33 -13.18
N ARG A 85 -6.69 -14.50 -13.03
CA ARG A 85 -6.52 -15.64 -13.95
C ARG A 85 -7.03 -15.31 -15.35
N GLU A 86 -8.23 -14.73 -15.44
CA GLU A 86 -8.84 -14.35 -16.73
C GLU A 86 -7.99 -13.32 -17.49
N ASN A 87 -7.41 -12.34 -16.78
CA ASN A 87 -6.50 -11.37 -17.40
C ASN A 87 -5.19 -12.02 -17.86
N ASP A 88 -4.61 -12.93 -17.07
CA ASP A 88 -3.37 -13.63 -17.40
C ASP A 88 -3.55 -14.52 -18.64
N GLU A 89 -4.66 -15.26 -18.72
CA GLU A 89 -5.07 -16.04 -19.90
C GLU A 89 -5.28 -15.15 -21.13
N ALA A 90 -5.92 -13.99 -20.98
CA ALA A 90 -6.06 -13.03 -22.08
C ALA A 90 -4.71 -12.48 -22.58
N GLN A 91 -3.69 -12.50 -21.72
CA GLN A 91 -2.32 -12.08 -22.02
C GLN A 91 -1.40 -13.25 -22.43
N GLU A 92 -1.90 -14.49 -22.50
CA GLU A 92 -1.13 -15.73 -22.81
C GLU A 92 -0.37 -15.66 -24.15
N TYR A 93 -0.82 -14.84 -25.10
CA TYR A 93 -0.10 -14.57 -26.35
C TYR A 93 1.29 -13.93 -26.13
N LEU A 94 1.55 -13.35 -24.94
CA LEU A 94 2.86 -12.89 -24.49
C LEU A 94 3.64 -14.05 -23.83
N LEU A 95 4.04 -15.04 -24.63
CA LEU A 95 4.78 -16.26 -24.24
C LEU A 95 6.06 -16.05 -23.38
N ALA A 96 6.48 -14.80 -23.13
CA ALA A 96 7.70 -14.45 -22.40
C ALA A 96 7.48 -13.78 -21.03
N SER A 97 6.23 -13.54 -20.61
CA SER A 97 5.93 -12.93 -19.32
C SER A 97 5.64 -14.00 -18.25
N GLU A 98 6.26 -13.88 -17.07
CA GLU A 98 5.90 -14.70 -15.93
C GLU A 98 4.43 -14.46 -15.54
N SER A 99 3.66 -15.53 -15.38
CA SER A 99 2.27 -15.44 -14.93
C SER A 99 2.18 -14.77 -13.57
N THR A 100 1.25 -13.83 -13.43
CA THR A 100 1.00 -13.12 -12.17
C THR A 100 -0.35 -13.49 -11.55
N ALA A 101 -1.06 -14.46 -12.14
CA ALA A 101 -2.39 -14.89 -11.75
C ALA A 101 -2.49 -15.31 -10.27
N GLU A 102 -1.49 -16.06 -9.78
CA GLU A 102 -1.46 -16.57 -8.40
C GLU A 102 -0.97 -15.54 -7.36
N LEU A 103 -0.46 -14.39 -7.82
CA LEU A 103 0.03 -13.36 -6.91
C LEU A 103 -1.14 -12.67 -6.20
N GLU A 104 -1.15 -12.66 -4.87
CA GLU A 104 -2.11 -11.86 -4.10
C GLU A 104 -1.66 -10.39 -3.96
N VAL A 105 -2.61 -9.48 -3.72
CA VAL A 105 -2.28 -8.12 -3.23
C VAL A 105 -1.73 -8.17 -1.80
N VAL A 106 -0.73 -7.33 -1.54
CA VAL A 106 -0.02 -7.27 -0.24
C VAL A 106 -0.58 -6.12 0.59
N MET A 107 -1.11 -6.41 1.78
CA MET A 107 -1.52 -5.37 2.74
C MET A 107 -0.29 -4.75 3.41
N ASN A 108 -0.22 -3.43 3.47
CA ASN A 108 0.78 -2.79 4.34
C ASN A 108 0.42 -3.02 5.81
N ASN A 109 1.44 -3.13 6.65
CA ASN A 109 1.33 -3.00 8.10
C ASN A 109 1.60 -1.53 8.43
N ASP A 110 0.67 -0.90 9.15
CA ASP A 110 0.67 0.53 9.41
C ASP A 110 1.98 1.01 10.07
N THR A 111 2.65 0.15 10.84
CA THR A 111 3.89 0.53 11.55
C THR A 111 5.19 0.53 10.71
N ARG A 112 5.19 0.03 9.46
CA ARG A 112 6.45 -0.22 8.71
C ARG A 112 6.40 0.18 7.24
N TRP A 113 7.20 1.17 6.87
CA TRP A 113 7.36 1.63 5.48
C TRP A 113 7.76 0.51 4.49
N ASN A 114 8.52 -0.50 4.95
CA ASN A 114 8.86 -1.68 4.14
C ASN A 114 7.62 -2.40 3.59
N SER A 115 6.57 -2.52 4.41
CA SER A 115 5.34 -3.18 3.98
C SER A 115 4.55 -2.33 2.98
N THR A 116 4.63 -1.01 3.09
CA THR A 116 4.07 -0.06 2.11
C THR A 116 4.81 -0.16 0.78
N TYR A 117 6.15 -0.22 0.81
CA TYR A 117 6.95 -0.46 -0.39
C TYR A 117 6.55 -1.77 -1.09
N LEU A 118 6.36 -2.85 -0.32
CA LEU A 118 5.91 -4.14 -0.86
C LEU A 118 4.49 -4.09 -1.42
N MET A 119 3.56 -3.39 -0.74
CA MET A 119 2.21 -3.15 -1.24
C MET A 119 2.24 -2.42 -2.58
N ILE A 120 2.99 -1.32 -2.69
CA ILE A 120 3.13 -0.54 -3.93
C ILE A 120 3.76 -1.40 -5.03
N SER A 121 4.86 -2.09 -4.72
CA SER A 121 5.55 -2.94 -5.69
C SER A 121 4.64 -4.04 -6.24
N ARG A 122 3.87 -4.70 -5.37
CA ARG A 122 2.89 -5.72 -5.80
C ARG A 122 1.75 -5.10 -6.60
N ALA A 123 1.25 -3.94 -6.19
CA ALA A 123 0.16 -3.28 -6.88
C ALA A 123 0.53 -2.85 -8.30
N LEU A 124 1.78 -2.43 -8.53
CA LEU A 124 2.28 -2.09 -9.87
C LEU A 124 2.38 -3.33 -10.77
N VAL A 125 2.82 -4.48 -10.23
CA VAL A 125 2.80 -5.76 -10.96
C VAL A 125 1.36 -6.15 -11.32
N LYS A 126 0.42 -5.99 -10.37
CA LYS A 126 -0.99 -6.34 -10.56
C LYS A 126 -1.87 -5.18 -11.01
N GLN A 127 -1.29 -4.18 -11.67
CA GLN A 127 -2.02 -2.95 -12.03
C GLN A 127 -3.21 -3.26 -12.96
N GLY A 128 -3.04 -4.17 -13.91
CA GLY A 128 -4.11 -4.63 -14.80
C GLY A 128 -5.26 -5.26 -14.02
N ASP A 129 -4.93 -6.19 -13.12
CA ASP A 129 -5.92 -6.92 -12.29
C ASP A 129 -6.66 -6.00 -11.34
N ILE A 130 -5.96 -5.07 -10.70
CA ILE A 130 -6.59 -4.08 -9.81
C ILE A 130 -7.54 -3.20 -10.61
N ARG A 131 -7.16 -2.73 -11.80
CA ARG A 131 -8.05 -1.94 -12.66
C ARG A 131 -9.28 -2.73 -13.08
N ALA A 132 -9.10 -3.96 -13.52
CA ALA A 132 -10.20 -4.85 -13.91
C ALA A 132 -11.16 -5.14 -12.75
N PHE A 133 -10.61 -5.40 -11.55
CA PHE A 133 -11.39 -5.61 -10.34
C PHE A 133 -12.22 -4.39 -9.94
N LEU A 134 -11.65 -3.18 -10.03
CA LEU A 134 -12.33 -1.96 -9.62
C LEU A 134 -13.53 -1.59 -10.52
N VAL A 135 -13.49 -1.98 -11.79
CA VAL A 135 -14.61 -1.76 -12.74
C VAL A 135 -15.56 -2.96 -12.81
N HIS A 136 -15.32 -4.02 -12.04
CA HIS A 136 -16.18 -5.20 -12.03
C HIS A 136 -17.57 -4.84 -11.48
N PRO A 137 -18.69 -5.27 -12.09
CA PRO A 137 -20.04 -4.86 -11.71
C PRO A 137 -20.42 -5.14 -10.24
N GLU A 138 -19.85 -6.21 -9.67
CA GLU A 138 -20.04 -6.57 -8.26
C GLU A 138 -19.29 -5.64 -7.28
N VAL A 139 -18.29 -4.91 -7.75
CA VAL A 139 -17.37 -4.08 -6.94
C VAL A 139 -17.67 -2.58 -7.10
N GLU A 140 -18.03 -2.14 -8.30
CA GLU A 140 -18.25 -0.74 -8.68
C GLU A 140 -19.12 0.04 -7.68
N LYS A 141 -20.07 -0.64 -7.02
CA LYS A 141 -21.02 -0.04 -6.07
C LYS A 141 -20.47 0.17 -4.65
N TRP A 142 -19.31 -0.40 -4.30
CA TRP A 142 -18.87 -0.53 -2.90
C TRP A 142 -17.69 0.35 -2.51
N LEU A 143 -16.84 0.71 -3.47
CA LEU A 143 -15.74 1.64 -3.27
C LEU A 143 -16.16 3.01 -3.80
N PRO A 144 -16.00 4.08 -3.00
CA PRO A 144 -16.25 5.43 -3.50
C PRO A 144 -15.39 5.74 -4.73
N GLU A 145 -15.94 6.47 -5.70
CA GLU A 145 -15.19 6.89 -6.89
C GLU A 145 -13.89 7.64 -6.52
N ALA A 146 -13.90 8.34 -5.38
CA ALA A 146 -12.75 9.05 -4.85
C ALA A 146 -11.55 8.15 -4.48
N ASP A 147 -11.77 6.85 -4.31
CA ASP A 147 -10.74 5.83 -4.02
C ASP A 147 -10.24 5.12 -5.29
N MET A 148 -10.81 5.44 -6.46
CA MET A 148 -10.34 4.89 -7.73
C MET A 148 -8.96 5.45 -8.09
N LEU A 149 -8.01 4.55 -8.33
CA LEU A 149 -6.65 4.88 -8.76
C LEU A 149 -6.66 5.25 -10.26
N LYS A 150 -6.50 6.54 -10.55
CA LYS A 150 -6.43 7.11 -11.89
C LYS A 150 -5.01 7.03 -12.45
N GLY A 151 -4.84 7.36 -13.73
CA GLY A 151 -3.54 7.28 -14.43
C GLY A 151 -2.40 7.99 -13.68
N ASP A 152 -2.64 9.20 -13.17
CA ASP A 152 -1.63 9.95 -12.41
C ASP A 152 -1.36 9.35 -11.03
N ASP A 153 -2.36 8.72 -10.39
CA ASP A 153 -2.14 7.99 -9.13
C ASP A 153 -1.16 6.83 -9.37
N TRP A 154 -1.32 6.07 -10.45
CA TRP A 154 -0.41 4.97 -10.82
C TRP A 154 1.00 5.46 -11.13
N ARG A 155 1.15 6.59 -11.83
CA ARG A 155 2.45 7.21 -12.10
C ARG A 155 3.15 7.60 -10.80
N LEU A 156 2.46 8.27 -9.89
CA LEU A 156 3.05 8.67 -8.62
C LEU A 156 3.43 7.47 -7.75
N LEU A 157 2.62 6.40 -7.77
CA LEU A 157 2.97 5.14 -7.09
C LEU A 157 4.28 4.54 -7.63
N ALA A 158 4.51 4.58 -8.95
CA ALA A 158 5.75 4.14 -9.55
C ALA A 158 6.95 5.00 -9.12
N GLU A 159 6.79 6.34 -9.09
CA GLU A 159 7.82 7.26 -8.60
C GLU A 159 8.16 7.02 -7.12
N ILE A 160 7.13 6.83 -6.28
CA ILE A 160 7.30 6.50 -4.85
C ILE A 160 8.06 5.18 -4.70
N LYS A 161 7.74 4.15 -5.50
CA LYS A 161 8.50 2.88 -5.49
C LYS A 161 9.97 3.14 -5.77
N LEU A 162 10.29 3.90 -6.82
CA LEU A 162 11.69 4.19 -7.20
C LEU A 162 12.45 4.93 -6.10
N ILE A 163 11.81 5.88 -5.42
CA ILE A 163 12.42 6.63 -4.32
C ILE A 163 12.71 5.70 -3.12
N LEU A 164 11.81 4.76 -2.82
CA LEU A 164 11.93 3.86 -1.68
C LEU A 164 12.84 2.65 -1.93
N GLU A 165 13.05 2.25 -3.18
CA GLU A 165 13.81 1.05 -3.55
C GLU A 165 15.25 1.03 -2.99
N PRO A 166 16.05 2.12 -3.04
CA PRO A 166 17.37 2.15 -2.41
C PRO A 166 17.32 1.93 -0.90
N PHE A 167 16.31 2.48 -0.22
CA PHE A 167 16.12 2.30 1.22
C PHE A 167 15.83 0.82 1.52
N TYR A 168 14.99 0.18 0.67
CA TYR A 168 14.60 -1.21 0.83
C TYR A 168 15.81 -2.13 0.70
N LEU A 169 16.60 -1.95 -0.36
CA LEU A 169 17.81 -2.74 -0.59
C LEU A 169 18.86 -2.57 0.52
N GLN A 170 18.93 -1.40 1.17
CA GLN A 170 19.88 -1.15 2.26
C GLN A 170 19.43 -1.70 3.62
N THR A 171 18.12 -1.89 3.81
CA THR A 171 17.54 -2.38 5.08
C THR A 171 17.19 -3.87 5.06
N MET A 172 17.11 -4.47 3.86
CA MET A 172 17.05 -5.91 3.66
C MET A 172 18.48 -6.48 3.69
N ARG A 173 18.92 -6.94 4.86
CA ARG A 173 20.12 -7.78 5.04
C ARG A 173 19.74 -9.17 5.47
#